data_AF-A0A4R4TLJ4-F1
#
_entry.id   AF-A0A4R4TLJ4-F1
#
_cell.length_a   1.000
_cell.length_b   1.000
_cell.length_c   1.000
_cell.angle_alpha   90.00
_cell.angle_beta   90.00
_cell.angle_gamma   90.00
#
_symmetry.space_group_name_H-M   'P 1'
#
loop_
_entity.id
_entity.type
_entity.pdbx_description
1 polymer ?
#
loop_
_entity_poly.entity_id
_entity_poly.type
_entity_poly.pdbx_seq_one_letter_code
_entity_poly.pdbx_strand_id
1 'polypeptide(L)'
;MTRALEHEGPADRDGGLPPRLARLMRPELPSLAEEIVAEIRRAIPEYAGPLDGPYGQVLRLSVEHNLAAFADRVAALHGASRVSEDSAGTARMLGQYEAHEGRSMDCLQAAYRIGGQVAWRRVMKVAPRYDISSALMSRLAEALFVYLDDLAAHSLDGYLRAKERPIPALDERRRRLLRHLLEDPEADLAEPAEAAGWTVPDEVTMIAVEPEARCVWTSLDEDVLANLECAAPHLLLPGPFTPGRRAMLGEALPGRRIAVGLTVPPGQAADSLRWAHRALGLALDGVFGDDPVTLCEDNLVPLWLLSDPALVEQLARRRLGLLDGMTPGQQERLTETLRTWLVTRGTAAEIAEALHIHPQTVRYRMRKIEQTFGKELDDPEARFGIEVALRVADLR
;
A
#
# COMPACT_ATOMS: atom_id res chain seq x y z
N MET A 1 -47.53 -22.11 15.27
CA MET A 1 -47.31 -23.41 15.95
C MET A 1 -45.94 -23.37 16.61
N THR A 2 -45.96 -23.05 17.89
CA THR A 2 -44.84 -22.93 18.82
C THR A 2 -44.26 -24.32 19.04
N ARG A 3 -43.00 -24.55 18.67
CA ARG A 3 -42.30 -25.81 18.94
C ARG A 3 -41.34 -25.57 20.08
N ALA A 4 -41.77 -25.97 21.28
CA ALA A 4 -41.01 -25.92 22.52
C ALA A 4 -39.63 -26.57 22.36
N LEU A 5 -38.62 -26.02 23.03
CA LEU A 5 -37.24 -26.50 23.04
C LEU A 5 -36.99 -27.65 24.03
N GLU A 6 -38.04 -28.36 24.45
CA GLU A 6 -37.93 -29.54 25.31
C GLU A 6 -38.22 -30.81 24.51
N HIS A 7 -37.19 -31.36 23.88
CA HIS A 7 -37.17 -32.81 23.65
C HIS A 7 -35.78 -33.37 23.92
N GLU A 8 -35.73 -34.03 25.08
CA GLU A 8 -34.60 -34.66 25.75
C GLU A 8 -33.96 -35.74 24.87
N GLY A 9 -32.65 -35.63 24.68
CA GLY A 9 -31.78 -36.72 24.26
C GLY A 9 -30.69 -36.93 25.32
N PRO A 10 -30.16 -38.16 25.48
CA PRO A 10 -29.27 -38.53 26.59
C PRO A 10 -27.90 -37.82 26.60
N ALA A 11 -27.65 -36.88 25.67
CA ALA A 11 -26.44 -36.07 25.55
C ALA A 11 -26.49 -34.73 26.32
N ASP A 12 -27.63 -34.32 26.89
CA ASP A 12 -27.79 -33.02 27.58
C ASP A 12 -27.24 -33.01 29.03
N ARG A 13 -26.55 -34.08 29.44
CA ARG A 13 -25.94 -34.21 30.77
C ARG A 13 -24.52 -33.65 30.88
N ASP A 14 -23.91 -33.22 29.77
CA ASP A 14 -22.48 -32.83 29.73
C ASP A 14 -22.19 -31.32 29.74
N GLY A 15 -23.17 -30.45 30.02
CA GLY A 15 -22.86 -29.05 30.36
C GLY A 15 -22.21 -28.21 29.24
N GLY A 16 -22.30 -28.59 27.96
CA GLY A 16 -21.82 -27.84 26.76
C GLY A 16 -22.91 -27.04 26.01
N LEU A 17 -22.57 -25.89 25.40
CA LEU A 17 -23.55 -25.04 24.68
C LEU A 17 -24.08 -25.81 23.44
N PRO A 18 -25.40 -25.74 23.13
CA PRO A 18 -25.97 -26.47 22.02
C PRO A 18 -25.56 -25.83 20.68
N PRO A 19 -25.10 -26.62 19.68
CA PRO A 19 -24.67 -26.10 18.36
C PRO A 19 -25.76 -25.34 17.58
N ARG A 20 -27.03 -25.53 17.96
CA ARG A 20 -28.15 -24.76 17.40
C ARG A 20 -28.08 -23.28 17.77
N LEU A 21 -27.47 -22.92 18.89
CA LEU A 21 -27.32 -21.53 19.33
C LEU A 21 -26.44 -20.73 18.36
N ALA A 22 -25.33 -21.30 17.90
CA ALA A 22 -24.49 -20.69 16.87
C ALA A 22 -25.26 -20.42 15.56
N ARG A 23 -26.15 -21.33 15.16
CA ARG A 23 -27.02 -21.14 13.99
C ARG A 23 -28.01 -19.98 14.16
N LEU A 24 -28.44 -19.70 15.39
CA LEU A 24 -29.27 -18.52 15.70
C LEU A 24 -28.47 -17.22 15.73
N MET A 25 -27.18 -17.29 16.10
CA MET A 25 -26.30 -16.12 16.16
C MET A 25 -25.84 -15.66 14.77
N ARG A 26 -25.53 -16.58 13.86
CA ARG A 26 -24.93 -16.26 12.54
C ARG A 26 -25.66 -15.16 11.74
N PRO A 27 -27.00 -15.16 11.63
CA PRO A 27 -27.71 -14.11 10.90
C PRO A 27 -27.59 -12.72 11.52
N GLU A 28 -27.33 -12.61 12.83
CA GLU A 28 -27.23 -11.34 13.54
C GLU A 28 -25.83 -10.70 13.41
N LEU A 29 -24.80 -11.49 13.10
CA LEU A 29 -23.39 -11.06 13.17
C LEU A 29 -23.06 -9.85 12.28
N PRO A 30 -23.49 -9.75 11.00
CA PRO A 30 -23.15 -8.60 10.16
C PRO A 30 -23.65 -7.28 10.77
N SER A 31 -24.93 -7.25 11.17
CA SER A 31 -25.53 -6.06 11.80
C SER A 31 -24.95 -5.75 13.18
N LEU A 32 -24.49 -6.78 13.91
CA LEU A 32 -23.84 -6.61 15.21
C LEU A 32 -22.43 -6.05 15.05
N ALA A 33 -21.69 -6.47 14.02
CA ALA A 33 -20.36 -5.95 13.72
C ALA A 33 -20.41 -4.44 13.46
N GLU A 34 -21.36 -3.98 12.63
CA GLU A 34 -21.59 -2.56 12.37
C GLU A 34 -21.92 -1.78 13.65
N GLU A 35 -22.79 -2.31 14.52
CA GLU A 35 -23.14 -1.68 15.80
C GLU A 35 -21.93 -1.57 16.74
N ILE A 36 -21.11 -2.63 16.82
CA ILE A 36 -19.89 -2.65 17.63
C ILE A 36 -18.87 -1.64 17.12
N VAL A 37 -18.59 -1.62 15.81
CA VAL A 37 -17.64 -0.68 15.20
C VAL A 37 -18.08 0.76 15.44
N ALA A 38 -19.36 1.07 15.23
CA ALA A 38 -19.89 2.41 15.48
C ALA A 38 -19.73 2.84 16.95
N GLU A 39 -20.04 1.95 17.89
CA GLU A 39 -19.97 2.27 19.32
C GLU A 39 -18.52 2.42 19.82
N ILE A 40 -17.61 1.56 19.34
CA ILE A 40 -16.17 1.66 19.64
C ILE A 40 -15.63 3.02 19.19
N ARG A 41 -15.89 3.42 17.94
CA ARG A 41 -15.40 4.69 17.38
C ARG A 41 -15.98 5.91 18.08
N ARG A 42 -17.23 5.80 18.57
CA ARG A 42 -17.89 6.86 19.34
C ARG A 42 -17.27 7.04 20.72
N ALA A 43 -16.83 5.94 21.34
CA ALA A 43 -16.36 5.94 22.72
C ALA A 43 -14.83 6.09 22.86
N ILE A 44 -14.06 5.76 21.84
CA ILE A 44 -12.58 5.77 21.86
C ILE A 44 -12.09 6.74 20.78
N PRO A 45 -11.70 7.98 21.15
CA PRO A 45 -11.23 9.00 20.20
C PRO A 45 -10.07 8.55 19.32
N GLU A 46 -9.17 7.73 19.85
CA GLU A 46 -8.03 7.15 19.15
C GLU A 46 -8.45 6.28 17.96
N TYR A 47 -9.69 5.78 17.96
CA TYR A 47 -10.24 4.91 16.92
C TYR A 47 -11.20 5.67 15.98
N ALA A 48 -11.39 6.98 16.16
CA ALA A 48 -12.38 7.79 15.44
C ALA A 48 -11.98 8.16 14.00
N GLY A 49 -10.83 7.71 13.49
CA GLY A 49 -10.35 7.98 12.14
C GLY A 49 -11.31 7.53 11.00
N PRO A 50 -11.05 7.93 9.74
CA PRO A 50 -11.91 7.59 8.60
C PRO A 50 -12.10 6.07 8.42
N LEU A 51 -13.33 5.63 8.14
CA LEU A 51 -13.65 4.20 7.97
C LEU A 51 -13.00 3.57 6.73
N ASP A 52 -12.86 4.35 5.66
CA ASP A 52 -12.25 3.90 4.41
C ASP A 52 -10.72 3.87 4.48
N GLY A 53 -10.15 4.43 5.55
CA GLY A 53 -8.72 4.40 5.81
C GLY A 53 -8.23 3.01 6.26
N PRO A 54 -6.91 2.75 6.22
CA PRO A 54 -6.32 1.46 6.58
C PRO A 54 -6.76 0.98 7.98
N TYR A 55 -6.79 1.89 8.95
CA TYR A 55 -7.21 1.62 10.32
C TYR A 55 -8.68 1.20 10.44
N GLY A 56 -9.59 1.93 9.77
CA GLY A 56 -11.03 1.66 9.81
C GLY A 56 -11.38 0.29 9.22
N GLN A 57 -10.66 -0.12 8.17
CA GLN A 57 -10.79 -1.45 7.57
C GLN A 57 -10.31 -2.55 8.54
N VAL A 58 -9.15 -2.37 9.20
CA VAL A 58 -8.61 -3.32 10.18
C VAL A 58 -9.57 -3.50 11.36
N LEU A 59 -10.12 -2.42 11.91
CA LEU A 59 -11.09 -2.50 13.02
C LEU A 59 -12.33 -3.30 12.62
N ARG A 60 -12.91 -3.02 11.45
CA ARG A 60 -14.09 -3.72 10.94
C ARG A 60 -13.82 -5.22 10.75
N LEU A 61 -12.76 -5.56 10.02
CA LEU A 61 -12.38 -6.95 9.75
C LEU A 61 -12.12 -7.72 11.05
N SER A 62 -11.51 -7.06 12.03
CA SER A 62 -11.20 -7.67 13.33
C SER A 62 -12.45 -7.95 14.16
N VAL A 63 -13.43 -7.03 14.17
CA VAL A 63 -14.73 -7.25 14.83
C VAL A 63 -15.50 -8.38 14.15
N GLU A 64 -15.60 -8.38 12.82
CA GLU A 64 -16.27 -9.42 12.05
C GLU A 64 -15.65 -10.81 12.31
N HIS A 65 -14.32 -10.90 12.26
CA HIS A 65 -13.59 -12.14 12.53
C HIS A 65 -13.82 -12.63 13.96
N ASN A 66 -13.72 -11.77 14.97
CA ASN A 66 -13.92 -12.17 16.37
C ASN A 66 -15.37 -12.63 16.64
N LEU A 67 -16.37 -11.99 16.04
CA LEU A 67 -17.76 -12.42 16.15
C LEU A 67 -18.00 -13.79 15.52
N ALA A 68 -17.42 -14.03 14.34
CA ALA A 68 -17.50 -15.32 13.67
C ALA A 68 -16.80 -16.42 14.49
N ALA A 69 -15.59 -16.15 14.98
CA ALA A 69 -14.83 -17.05 15.83
C ALA A 69 -15.57 -17.41 17.13
N PHE A 70 -16.25 -16.45 17.76
CA PHE A 70 -17.09 -16.74 18.92
C PHE A 70 -18.26 -17.66 18.58
N ALA A 71 -18.96 -17.42 17.47
CA ALA A 71 -20.03 -18.30 17.02
C ALA A 71 -19.54 -19.72 16.71
N ASP A 72 -18.34 -19.85 16.14
CA ASP A 72 -17.69 -21.14 15.91
C ASP A 72 -17.32 -21.84 17.22
N ARG A 73 -16.81 -21.10 18.21
CA ARG A 73 -16.55 -21.63 19.57
C ARG A 73 -17.84 -22.13 20.22
N VAL A 74 -18.95 -21.40 20.11
CA VAL A 74 -20.27 -21.84 20.59
C VAL A 74 -20.75 -23.11 19.88
N ALA A 75 -20.44 -23.28 18.59
CA ALA A 75 -20.77 -24.49 17.85
C ALA A 75 -19.90 -25.70 18.24
N ALA A 76 -18.63 -25.46 18.63
CA ALA A 76 -17.62 -26.48 18.91
C ALA A 76 -17.63 -27.03 20.35
N LEU A 77 -18.28 -26.36 21.31
CA LEU A 77 -18.34 -26.71 22.75
C LEU A 77 -19.00 -28.07 23.10
N HIS A 78 -19.20 -28.97 22.14
CA HIS A 78 -19.60 -30.37 22.32
C HIS A 78 -18.41 -31.36 22.21
N GLY A 79 -17.18 -30.88 22.07
CA GLY A 79 -15.97 -31.70 22.12
C GLY A 79 -14.78 -30.83 22.48
N ALA A 80 -13.95 -31.30 23.41
CA ALA A 80 -12.80 -30.57 23.91
C ALA A 80 -11.92 -30.04 22.76
N SER A 81 -11.83 -28.72 22.58
CA SER A 81 -10.61 -28.12 22.08
C SER A 81 -10.50 -26.64 22.42
N ARG A 82 -9.23 -26.27 22.62
CA ARG A 82 -8.66 -24.95 22.88
C ARG A 82 -9.11 -23.94 21.82
N VAL A 83 -9.01 -22.66 22.17
CA VAL A 83 -9.04 -21.52 21.24
C VAL A 83 -8.39 -21.93 19.91
N SER A 84 -9.12 -21.80 18.78
CA SER A 84 -8.52 -22.03 17.46
C SER A 84 -7.25 -21.19 17.35
N GLU A 85 -6.12 -21.78 16.95
CA GLU A 85 -4.84 -21.07 16.81
C GLU A 85 -4.98 -19.78 15.98
N ASP A 86 -5.96 -19.77 15.05
CA ASP A 86 -6.35 -18.65 14.20
C ASP A 86 -6.86 -17.44 15.00
N SER A 87 -7.79 -17.64 15.96
CA SER A 87 -8.34 -16.55 16.78
C SER A 87 -7.30 -16.00 17.77
N ALA A 88 -6.45 -16.87 18.31
CA ALA A 88 -5.32 -16.44 19.15
C ALA A 88 -4.27 -15.66 18.31
N GLY A 89 -4.10 -16.01 17.04
CA GLY A 89 -3.28 -15.28 16.08
C GLY A 89 -3.79 -13.86 15.85
N THR A 90 -5.08 -13.71 15.51
CA THR A 90 -5.71 -12.40 15.30
C THR A 90 -5.62 -11.50 16.54
N ALA A 91 -5.87 -12.04 17.74
CA ALA A 91 -5.73 -11.29 18.99
C ALA A 91 -4.28 -10.82 19.22
N ARG A 92 -3.27 -11.69 19.02
CA ARG A 92 -1.86 -11.29 19.11
C ARG A 92 -1.52 -10.18 18.12
N MET A 93 -2.00 -10.26 16.88
CA MET A 93 -1.79 -9.23 15.86
C MET A 93 -2.36 -7.87 16.27
N LEU A 94 -3.56 -7.84 16.86
CA LEU A 94 -4.15 -6.60 17.38
C LEU A 94 -3.30 -5.97 18.49
N GLY A 95 -2.80 -6.79 19.40
CA GLY A 95 -1.87 -6.34 20.45
C GLY A 95 -0.56 -5.77 19.91
N GLN A 96 0.03 -6.44 18.92
CA GLN A 96 1.21 -5.92 18.23
C GLN A 96 0.91 -4.57 17.58
N TYR A 97 -0.22 -4.47 16.88
CA TYR A 97 -0.64 -3.23 16.22
C TYR A 97 -0.80 -2.05 17.20
N GLU A 98 -1.40 -2.26 18.37
CA GLU A 98 -1.48 -1.20 19.40
C GLU A 98 -0.11 -0.77 19.92
N ALA A 99 0.82 -1.72 20.11
CA ALA A 99 2.19 -1.39 20.51
C ALA A 99 2.92 -0.58 19.44
N HIS A 100 2.71 -0.92 18.17
CA HIS A 100 3.33 -0.25 17.03
C HIS A 100 2.81 1.17 16.84
N GLU A 101 1.51 1.37 17.03
CA GLU A 101 0.86 2.67 16.97
C GLU A 101 1.15 3.56 18.20
N GLY A 102 1.99 3.08 19.13
CA GLY A 102 2.34 3.79 20.35
C GLY A 102 1.18 3.98 21.32
N ARG A 103 0.06 3.28 21.11
CA ARG A 103 -1.14 3.37 21.92
C ARG A 103 -1.03 2.51 23.18
N SER A 104 -1.81 2.87 24.19
CA SER A 104 -1.93 2.05 25.39
C SER A 104 -2.80 0.83 25.08
N MET A 105 -2.43 -0.31 25.68
CA MET A 105 -3.27 -1.52 25.70
C MET A 105 -4.67 -1.24 26.27
N ASP A 106 -4.83 -0.17 27.06
CA ASP A 106 -6.12 0.28 27.60
C ASP A 106 -7.17 0.55 26.52
N CYS A 107 -6.77 1.04 25.34
CA CYS A 107 -7.70 1.31 24.23
C CYS A 107 -8.34 0.02 23.72
N LEU A 108 -7.50 -1.00 23.47
CA LEU A 108 -7.96 -2.29 22.98
C LEU A 108 -8.77 -3.06 24.04
N GLN A 109 -8.38 -2.96 25.31
CA GLN A 109 -9.18 -3.50 26.42
C GLN A 109 -10.55 -2.82 26.54
N ALA A 110 -10.60 -1.49 26.40
CA ALA A 110 -11.85 -0.74 26.39
C ALA A 110 -12.75 -1.16 25.22
N ALA A 111 -12.17 -1.39 24.03
CA ALA A 111 -12.89 -1.87 22.86
C ALA A 111 -13.49 -3.27 23.06
N TYR A 112 -12.77 -4.21 23.68
CA TYR A 112 -13.33 -5.52 24.03
C TYR A 112 -14.49 -5.41 25.01
N ARG A 113 -14.38 -4.55 26.03
CA ARG A 113 -15.47 -4.30 26.97
C ARG A 113 -16.71 -3.72 26.28
N ILE A 114 -16.53 -2.75 25.39
CA ILE A 114 -17.63 -2.15 24.60
C ILE A 114 -18.27 -3.20 23.70
N GLY A 115 -17.46 -3.95 22.93
CA GLY A 115 -17.92 -5.00 22.04
C GLY A 115 -18.72 -6.07 22.79
N GLY A 116 -18.22 -6.53 23.93
CA GLY A 116 -18.92 -7.47 24.82
C GLY A 116 -20.26 -6.93 25.33
N GLN A 117 -20.33 -5.67 25.75
CA GLN A 117 -21.57 -5.03 26.21
C GLN A 117 -22.61 -4.88 25.08
N VAL A 118 -22.18 -4.50 23.87
CA VAL A 118 -23.06 -4.41 22.69
C VAL A 118 -23.57 -5.80 22.31
N ALA A 119 -22.69 -6.80 22.25
CA ALA A 119 -23.06 -8.18 21.96
C ALA A 119 -24.05 -8.73 22.99
N TRP A 120 -23.82 -8.52 24.29
CA TRP A 120 -24.73 -8.96 25.33
C TRP A 120 -26.11 -8.28 25.25
N ARG A 121 -26.14 -6.96 24.97
CA ARG A 121 -27.41 -6.25 24.70
C ARG A 121 -28.15 -6.84 23.51
N ARG A 122 -27.45 -7.23 22.44
CA ARG A 122 -28.05 -7.89 21.27
C ARG A 122 -28.63 -9.25 21.64
N VAL A 123 -27.91 -10.07 22.39
CA VAL A 123 -28.41 -11.36 22.90
C VAL A 123 -29.70 -11.17 23.70
N MET A 124 -29.75 -10.21 24.63
CA MET A 124 -30.95 -9.93 25.43
C MET A 124 -32.16 -9.46 24.61
N LYS A 125 -31.95 -8.83 23.45
CA LYS A 125 -33.03 -8.43 22.52
C LYS A 125 -33.56 -9.61 21.69
N VAL A 126 -32.69 -10.56 21.33
CA VAL A 126 -33.01 -11.66 20.42
C VAL A 126 -33.50 -12.91 21.16
N ALA A 127 -32.93 -13.21 22.33
CA ALA A 127 -33.23 -14.41 23.11
C ALA A 127 -34.72 -14.66 23.41
N PRO A 128 -35.55 -13.64 23.73
CA PRO A 128 -36.99 -13.85 23.99
C PRO A 128 -37.77 -14.43 22.80
N ARG A 129 -37.24 -14.33 21.57
CA ARG A 129 -37.88 -14.87 20.36
C ARG A 129 -37.72 -16.39 20.23
N TYR A 130 -36.84 -17.00 21.01
CA TYR A 130 -36.40 -18.39 20.82
C TYR A 130 -36.54 -19.27 22.07
N ASP A 131 -37.32 -18.84 23.08
CA ASP A 131 -37.60 -19.61 24.30
C ASP A 131 -36.33 -20.20 24.97
N ILE A 132 -35.29 -19.38 25.06
CA ILE A 132 -33.97 -19.77 25.60
C ILE A 132 -34.06 -19.77 27.14
N SER A 133 -33.71 -20.90 27.77
CA SER A 133 -33.73 -21.03 29.23
C SER A 133 -32.71 -20.11 29.91
N SER A 134 -32.99 -19.70 31.16
CA SER A 134 -32.07 -18.90 31.96
C SER A 134 -30.72 -19.59 32.19
N ALA A 135 -30.73 -20.92 32.39
CA ALA A 135 -29.51 -21.71 32.53
C ALA A 135 -28.63 -21.65 31.26
N LEU A 136 -29.24 -21.68 30.08
CA LEU A 136 -28.51 -21.56 28.82
C LEU A 136 -27.99 -20.14 28.60
N MET A 137 -28.75 -19.12 29.01
CA MET A 137 -28.30 -17.72 29.00
C MET A 137 -27.11 -17.49 29.91
N SER A 138 -27.11 -18.05 31.13
CA SER A 138 -25.98 -17.96 32.07
C SER A 138 -24.71 -18.58 31.48
N ARG A 139 -24.82 -19.73 30.82
CA ARG A 139 -23.69 -20.43 30.21
C ARG A 139 -23.16 -19.70 28.97
N LEU A 140 -24.04 -19.05 28.20
CA LEU A 140 -23.63 -18.17 27.11
C LEU A 140 -22.89 -16.92 27.63
N ALA A 141 -23.34 -16.34 28.74
CA ALA A 141 -22.67 -15.21 29.39
C ALA A 141 -21.25 -15.59 29.84
N GLU A 142 -21.11 -16.73 30.52
CA GLU A 142 -19.82 -17.26 30.96
C GLU A 142 -18.89 -17.51 29.76
N ALA A 143 -19.38 -18.14 28.69
CA ALA A 143 -18.60 -18.35 27.47
C ALA A 143 -18.15 -17.04 26.81
N LEU A 144 -18.99 -15.99 26.83
CA LEU A 144 -18.63 -14.67 26.33
C LEU A 144 -17.53 -14.02 27.16
N PHE A 145 -17.62 -14.05 28.50
CA PHE A 145 -16.60 -13.48 29.37
C PHE A 145 -15.25 -14.18 29.20
N VAL A 146 -15.24 -15.51 29.21
CA VAL A 146 -14.02 -16.29 28.97
C VAL A 146 -13.42 -15.95 27.59
N TYR A 147 -14.24 -15.79 26.56
CA TYR A 147 -13.76 -15.42 25.24
C TYR A 147 -13.13 -14.01 25.21
N LEU A 148 -13.73 -13.04 25.88
CA LEU A 148 -13.17 -11.68 25.97
C LEU A 148 -11.86 -11.66 26.77
N ASP A 149 -11.77 -12.44 27.85
CA ASP A 149 -10.55 -12.57 28.64
C ASP A 149 -9.42 -13.24 27.83
N ASP A 150 -9.74 -14.28 27.05
CA ASP A 150 -8.79 -14.94 26.14
C ASP A 150 -8.26 -13.96 25.07
N LEU A 151 -9.15 -13.16 24.47
CA LEU A 151 -8.76 -12.11 23.49
C LEU A 151 -7.84 -11.06 24.14
N ALA A 152 -8.17 -10.60 25.34
CA ALA A 152 -7.37 -9.62 26.07
C ALA A 152 -5.98 -10.17 26.43
N ALA A 153 -5.90 -11.41 26.91
CA ALA A 153 -4.64 -12.06 27.28
C ALA A 153 -3.73 -12.29 26.06
N HIS A 154 -4.26 -12.80 24.94
CA HIS A 154 -3.49 -13.00 23.72
C HIS A 154 -3.03 -11.67 23.10
N SER A 155 -3.85 -10.63 23.17
CA SER A 155 -3.46 -9.30 22.71
C SER A 155 -2.38 -8.70 23.60
N LEU A 156 -2.44 -8.89 24.92
CA LEU A 156 -1.37 -8.45 25.82
C LEU A 156 -0.04 -9.16 25.52
N ASP A 157 -0.05 -10.47 25.26
CA ASP A 157 1.15 -11.21 24.83
C ASP A 157 1.72 -10.64 23.52
N GLY A 158 0.86 -10.36 22.54
CA GLY A 158 1.28 -9.68 21.30
C GLY A 158 1.89 -8.30 21.53
N TYR A 159 1.26 -7.50 22.39
CA TYR A 159 1.71 -6.14 22.76
C TYR A 159 3.07 -6.16 23.47
N LEU A 160 3.25 -7.04 24.45
CA LEU A 160 4.49 -7.16 25.20
C LEU A 160 5.63 -7.68 24.32
N ARG A 161 5.38 -8.68 23.46
CA ARG A 161 6.38 -9.16 22.50
C ARG A 161 6.82 -8.07 21.51
N ALA A 162 5.88 -7.26 21.04
CA ALA A 162 6.18 -6.11 20.19
C ALA A 162 7.04 -5.06 20.93
N LYS A 163 6.84 -4.87 22.24
CA LYS A 163 7.69 -4.00 23.07
C LYS A 163 9.06 -4.60 23.38
N GLU A 164 9.16 -5.92 23.52
CA GLU A 164 10.43 -6.62 23.79
C GLU A 164 11.33 -6.72 22.55
N ARG A 165 10.73 -6.79 21.35
CA ARG A 165 11.42 -6.81 20.06
C ARG A 165 10.83 -5.72 19.14
N PRO A 166 11.11 -4.44 19.41
CA PRO A 166 10.60 -3.36 18.58
C PRO A 166 11.16 -3.50 17.17
N ILE A 167 10.29 -3.46 16.16
CA ILE A 167 10.70 -3.41 14.76
C ILE A 167 10.96 -1.93 14.43
N PRO A 168 12.21 -1.51 14.18
CA PRO A 168 12.51 -0.08 14.09
C PRO A 168 11.78 0.64 12.94
N ALA A 169 11.51 -0.05 11.82
CA ALA A 169 10.73 0.49 10.71
C ALA A 169 9.26 0.84 11.06
N LEU A 170 8.76 0.33 12.18
CA LEU A 170 7.40 0.57 12.68
C LEU A 170 7.38 1.61 13.83
N ASP A 171 8.53 2.13 14.25
CA ASP A 171 8.60 3.14 15.31
C ASP A 171 8.03 4.48 14.81
N GLU A 172 6.98 4.97 15.49
CA GLU A 172 6.36 6.25 15.18
C GLU A 172 7.35 7.43 15.31
N ARG A 173 8.39 7.35 16.14
CA ARG A 173 9.45 8.39 16.19
C ARG A 173 10.22 8.46 14.88
N ARG A 174 10.54 7.30 14.30
CA ARG A 174 11.22 7.17 13.00
C ARG A 174 10.33 7.60 11.85
N ARG A 175 9.03 7.32 11.93
CA ARG A 175 8.04 7.83 10.97
C ARG A 175 7.91 9.35 11.02
N ARG A 176 7.91 9.94 12.23
CA ARG A 176 7.94 11.40 12.41
C ARG A 176 9.24 12.03 11.91
N LEU A 177 10.39 11.40 12.17
CA LEU A 177 11.68 11.83 11.63
C LEU A 177 11.66 11.85 10.09
N LEU A 178 11.20 10.77 9.46
CA LEU A 178 11.09 10.69 8.01
C LEU A 178 10.18 11.79 7.45
N ARG A 179 9.03 12.03 8.09
CA ARG A 179 8.12 13.12 7.69
C ARG A 179 8.79 14.49 7.83
N HIS A 180 9.46 14.74 8.95
CA HIS A 180 10.15 15.99 9.20
C HIS A 180 11.25 16.25 8.15
N LEU A 181 12.05 15.23 7.82
CA LEU A 181 13.06 15.30 6.77
C LEU A 181 12.50 15.68 5.40
N LEU A 182 11.28 15.23 5.08
CA LEU A 182 10.62 15.49 3.80
C LEU A 182 9.91 16.85 3.76
N GLU A 183 9.48 17.37 4.90
CA GLU A 183 8.75 18.64 5.03
C GLU A 183 9.67 19.85 5.24
N ASP A 184 10.78 19.67 5.97
CA ASP A 184 11.73 20.73 6.32
C ASP A 184 13.18 20.31 6.02
N PRO A 185 13.65 20.52 4.77
CA PRO A 185 14.98 20.07 4.35
C PRO A 185 16.16 20.77 5.02
N GLU A 186 15.94 21.94 5.64
CA GLU A 186 16.97 22.73 6.32
C GLU A 186 16.99 22.48 7.84
N ALA A 187 16.07 21.64 8.35
CA ALA A 187 15.98 21.35 9.78
C ALA A 187 17.21 20.62 10.31
N ASP A 188 17.57 20.95 11.56
CA ASP A 188 18.56 20.16 12.30
C ASP A 188 17.96 18.80 12.67
N LEU A 189 18.52 17.74 12.10
CA LEU A 189 18.06 16.38 12.29
C LEU A 189 18.66 15.72 13.55
N ALA A 190 19.64 16.33 14.22
CA ALA A 190 20.39 15.67 15.29
C ALA A 190 19.50 15.19 16.44
N GLU A 191 18.71 16.09 17.02
CA GLU A 191 17.83 15.76 18.16
C GLU A 191 16.69 14.79 17.75
N PRO A 192 15.94 15.01 16.64
CA PRO A 192 14.96 14.05 16.16
C PRO A 192 15.52 12.67 15.83
N ALA A 193 16.73 12.60 15.26
CA ALA A 193 17.39 11.34 14.89
C ALA A 193 17.88 10.57 16.12
N GLU A 194 18.48 11.26 17.09
CA GLU A 194 18.88 10.67 18.37
C GLU A 194 17.66 10.10 19.13
N ALA A 195 16.56 10.86 19.21
CA ALA A 195 15.32 10.42 19.85
C ALA A 195 14.69 9.18 19.17
N ALA A 196 14.93 9.02 17.87
CA ALA A 196 14.49 7.91 17.03
C ALA A 196 15.49 6.75 16.96
N GLY A 197 16.65 6.85 17.62
CA GLY A 197 17.71 5.85 17.55
C GLY A 197 18.17 5.59 16.11
N TRP A 198 18.29 6.64 15.32
CA TRP A 198 18.69 6.58 13.92
C TRP A 198 19.93 7.45 13.69
N THR A 199 20.96 6.88 13.06
CA THR A 199 22.19 7.62 12.75
C THR A 199 22.00 8.37 11.45
N VAL A 200 22.15 9.71 11.48
CA VAL A 200 22.07 10.54 10.27
C VAL A 200 23.25 10.20 9.33
N PRO A 201 22.99 9.67 8.12
CA PRO A 201 24.03 9.38 7.15
C PRO A 201 24.37 10.63 6.32
N ASP A 202 25.53 10.61 5.66
CA ASP A 202 25.94 11.68 4.73
C ASP A 202 25.07 11.73 3.48
N GLU A 203 24.52 10.57 3.07
CA GLU A 203 23.67 10.40 1.90
C GLU A 203 22.49 9.48 2.21
N VAL A 204 21.39 9.68 1.49
CA VAL A 204 20.16 8.90 1.58
C VAL A 204 19.63 8.59 0.19
N THR A 205 18.90 7.49 0.06
CA THR A 205 18.17 7.12 -1.17
C THR A 205 16.72 6.85 -0.84
N MET A 206 15.80 7.54 -1.52
CA MET A 206 14.37 7.34 -1.35
C MET A 206 13.83 6.25 -2.27
N ILE A 207 12.91 5.44 -1.76
CA ILE A 207 12.25 4.36 -2.52
C ILE A 207 10.77 4.64 -2.53
N ALA A 208 10.18 4.77 -3.72
CA ALA A 208 8.74 4.76 -3.90
C ALA A 208 8.25 3.32 -4.06
N VAL A 209 7.19 2.96 -3.36
CA VAL A 209 6.63 1.62 -3.34
C VAL A 209 5.22 1.64 -3.91
N GLU A 210 4.88 0.63 -4.71
CA GLU A 210 3.52 0.42 -5.22
C GLU A 210 2.48 0.45 -4.07
N PRO A 211 1.35 1.15 -4.23
CA PRO A 211 0.27 1.17 -3.24
C PRO A 211 -0.20 -0.23 -2.83
N GLU A 212 -0.71 -0.36 -1.60
CA GLU A 212 -1.23 -1.62 -1.04
C GLU A 212 -0.20 -2.78 -0.95
N ALA A 213 1.09 -2.47 -1.06
CA ALA A 213 2.16 -3.43 -0.84
C ALA A 213 2.11 -4.00 0.58
N ARG A 214 2.06 -5.34 0.70
CA ARG A 214 2.30 -6.01 1.98
C ARG A 214 3.80 -6.02 2.25
N CYS A 215 4.20 -5.52 3.41
CA CYS A 215 5.60 -5.51 3.83
C CYS A 215 5.87 -6.60 4.88
N VAL A 216 6.94 -7.35 4.66
CA VAL A 216 7.55 -8.23 5.67
C VAL A 216 8.55 -7.39 6.47
N TRP A 217 8.04 -6.71 7.50
CA TRP A 217 8.80 -5.72 8.27
C TRP A 217 10.08 -6.26 8.91
N THR A 218 10.12 -7.55 9.25
CA THR A 218 11.30 -8.22 9.81
C THR A 218 12.43 -8.44 8.81
N SER A 219 12.16 -8.29 7.52
CA SER A 219 13.15 -8.36 6.44
C SER A 219 13.77 -7.01 6.11
N LEU A 220 13.25 -5.90 6.67
CA LEU A 220 13.89 -4.60 6.54
C LEU A 220 15.03 -4.47 7.55
N ASP A 221 16.15 -3.94 7.08
CA ASP A 221 17.27 -3.59 7.95
C ASP A 221 16.85 -2.54 8.99
N GLU A 222 17.48 -2.59 10.16
CA GLU A 222 17.16 -1.73 11.30
C GLU A 222 17.44 -0.24 11.06
N ASP A 223 18.11 0.13 9.98
CA ASP A 223 18.45 1.51 9.64
C ASP A 223 17.51 2.12 8.59
N VAL A 224 16.55 1.35 8.08
CA VAL A 224 15.53 1.82 7.13
C VAL A 224 14.45 2.61 7.86
N LEU A 225 14.12 3.80 7.34
CA LEU A 225 12.91 4.52 7.73
C LEU A 225 11.79 4.20 6.74
N ALA A 226 10.57 4.03 7.23
CA ALA A 226 9.45 3.57 6.40
C ALA A 226 8.16 4.33 6.71
N ASN A 227 7.41 4.63 5.66
CA ASN A 227 6.04 5.13 5.76
C ASN A 227 5.18 4.47 4.67
N LEU A 228 4.66 3.28 4.97
CA LEU A 228 3.86 2.48 4.04
C LEU A 228 2.35 2.63 4.22
N GLU A 229 1.90 3.34 5.26
CA GLU A 229 0.47 3.50 5.60
C GLU A 229 -0.16 4.77 5.00
N CYS A 230 0.51 5.39 4.03
CA CYS A 230 0.03 6.59 3.33
C CYS A 230 -0.37 6.27 1.88
N ALA A 231 -1.00 7.23 1.21
CA ALA A 231 -1.45 7.08 -0.18
C ALA A 231 -0.30 6.85 -1.17
N ALA A 232 0.91 7.28 -0.82
CA ALA A 232 2.12 7.14 -1.63
C ALA A 232 3.22 6.48 -0.78
N PRO A 233 3.17 5.15 -0.59
CA PRO A 233 4.11 4.42 0.26
C PRO A 233 5.57 4.64 -0.13
N HIS A 234 6.44 4.84 0.87
CA HIS A 234 7.85 5.07 0.62
C HIS A 234 8.78 4.63 1.76
N LEU A 235 10.03 4.41 1.41
CA LEU A 235 11.12 4.08 2.33
C LEU A 235 12.29 5.06 2.12
N LEU A 236 13.13 5.20 3.15
CA LEU A 236 14.42 5.86 3.08
C LEU A 236 15.51 4.87 3.47
N LEU A 237 16.50 4.73 2.58
CA LEU A 237 17.71 3.96 2.82
C LEU A 237 18.88 4.89 3.15
N PRO A 238 19.66 4.61 4.19
CA PRO A 238 20.96 5.25 4.40
C PRO A 238 21.94 4.84 3.30
N GLY A 239 22.54 5.83 2.63
CA GLY A 239 23.52 5.67 1.57
C GLY A 239 22.96 5.20 0.23
N PRO A 240 23.83 4.65 -0.65
CA PRO A 240 23.46 4.26 -2.01
C PRO A 240 22.63 2.98 -2.07
N PHE A 241 21.90 2.81 -3.19
CA PHE A 241 21.15 1.59 -3.47
C PHE A 241 22.07 0.45 -3.93
N THR A 242 22.50 -0.39 -2.99
CA THR A 242 23.41 -1.51 -3.27
C THR A 242 22.67 -2.79 -3.65
N PRO A 243 23.35 -3.79 -4.25
CA PRO A 243 22.78 -5.13 -4.47
C PRO A 243 22.24 -5.79 -3.19
N GLY A 244 22.85 -5.51 -2.03
CA GLY A 244 22.36 -5.98 -0.74
C GLY A 244 21.00 -5.36 -0.37
N ARG A 245 20.86 -4.03 -0.56
CA ARG A 245 19.57 -3.34 -0.38
C ARG A 245 18.51 -3.85 -1.35
N ARG A 246 18.90 -4.16 -2.60
CA ARG A 246 17.98 -4.76 -3.59
C ARG A 246 17.47 -6.12 -3.12
N ALA A 247 18.34 -6.99 -2.60
CA ALA A 247 17.94 -8.29 -2.07
C ALA A 247 17.01 -8.15 -0.85
N MET A 248 17.36 -7.28 0.10
CA MET A 248 16.54 -6.96 1.28
C MET A 248 15.13 -6.49 0.88
N LEU A 249 15.02 -5.54 -0.07
CA LEU A 249 13.71 -5.08 -0.55
C LEU A 249 12.93 -6.17 -1.29
N GLY A 250 13.62 -7.07 -2.01
CA GLY A 250 12.98 -8.22 -2.64
C GLY A 250 12.32 -9.18 -1.65
N GLU A 251 12.92 -9.36 -0.47
CA GLU A 251 12.33 -10.15 0.62
C GLU A 251 11.23 -9.38 1.37
N ALA A 252 11.44 -8.09 1.61
CA ALA A 252 10.51 -7.25 2.36
C ALA A 252 9.23 -6.90 1.56
N LEU A 253 9.31 -6.82 0.24
CA LEU A 253 8.23 -6.38 -0.66
C LEU A 253 8.04 -7.36 -1.83
N PRO A 254 7.71 -8.64 -1.57
CA PRO A 254 7.69 -9.67 -2.59
C PRO A 254 6.60 -9.40 -3.65
N GLY A 255 7.01 -9.41 -4.92
CA GLY A 255 6.10 -9.27 -6.07
C GLY A 255 5.55 -7.86 -6.29
N ARG A 256 6.21 -6.83 -5.74
CA ARG A 256 5.80 -5.42 -5.89
C ARG A 256 6.78 -4.62 -6.73
N ARG A 257 6.25 -3.65 -7.45
CA ARG A 257 7.08 -2.67 -8.18
C ARG A 257 7.59 -1.61 -7.21
N ILE A 258 8.87 -1.30 -7.31
CA ILE A 258 9.51 -0.21 -6.59
C ILE A 258 10.25 0.68 -7.58
N ALA A 259 10.36 1.96 -7.24
CA ALA A 259 11.25 2.88 -7.93
C ALA A 259 12.24 3.48 -6.95
N VAL A 260 13.50 3.51 -7.37
CA VAL A 260 14.65 3.98 -6.58
C VAL A 260 14.99 5.38 -7.04
N GLY A 261 14.91 6.35 -6.13
CA GLY A 261 15.32 7.73 -6.34
C GLY A 261 16.84 7.85 -6.48
N LEU A 262 17.33 9.08 -6.64
CA LEU A 262 18.77 9.33 -6.64
C LEU A 262 19.33 9.33 -5.21
N THR A 263 20.55 8.84 -5.06
CA THR A 263 21.32 8.99 -3.81
C THR A 263 21.75 10.44 -3.67
N VAL A 264 21.36 11.08 -2.58
CA VAL A 264 21.52 12.52 -2.36
C VAL A 264 21.78 12.82 -0.87
N PRO A 265 22.28 14.01 -0.50
CA PRO A 265 22.33 14.44 0.89
C PRO A 265 20.93 14.45 1.54
N PRO A 266 20.81 14.28 2.87
CA PRO A 266 19.52 14.26 3.56
C PRO A 266 18.58 15.44 3.24
N GLY A 267 19.13 16.66 3.13
CA GLY A 267 18.37 17.86 2.75
C GLY A 267 17.82 17.87 1.31
N GLN A 268 18.03 16.81 0.53
CA GLN A 268 17.43 16.61 -0.81
C GLN A 268 16.57 15.34 -0.86
N ALA A 269 16.27 14.71 0.29
CA ALA A 269 15.43 13.51 0.34
C ALA A 269 14.07 13.72 -0.34
N ALA A 270 13.45 14.89 -0.15
CA ALA A 270 12.19 15.23 -0.81
C ALA A 270 12.28 15.20 -2.35
N ASP A 271 13.41 15.65 -2.92
CA ASP A 271 13.65 15.60 -4.37
C ASP A 271 13.84 14.15 -4.84
N SER A 272 14.65 13.37 -4.12
CA SER A 272 14.85 11.94 -4.38
C SER A 272 13.51 11.17 -4.37
N LEU A 273 12.65 11.45 -3.39
CA LEU A 273 11.32 10.85 -3.29
C LEU A 273 10.41 11.26 -4.45
N ARG A 274 10.42 12.55 -4.83
CA ARG A 274 9.62 13.03 -5.97
C ARG A 274 10.01 12.33 -7.26
N TRP A 275 11.31 12.16 -7.52
CA TRP A 275 11.77 11.42 -8.70
C TRP A 275 11.40 9.94 -8.63
N ALA A 276 11.54 9.30 -7.47
CA ALA A 276 11.12 7.92 -7.27
C ALA A 276 9.63 7.73 -7.54
N HIS A 277 8.74 8.58 -7.01
CA HIS A 277 7.31 8.49 -7.30
C HIS A 277 6.98 8.72 -8.78
N ARG A 278 7.69 9.64 -9.45
CA ARG A 278 7.51 9.85 -10.88
C ARG A 278 7.92 8.61 -11.67
N ALA A 279 9.05 8.02 -11.33
CA ALA A 279 9.54 6.81 -11.96
C ALA A 279 8.59 5.62 -11.75
N LEU A 280 8.06 5.46 -10.53
CA LEU A 280 7.06 4.43 -10.24
C LEU A 280 5.79 4.63 -11.07
N GLY A 281 5.27 5.86 -11.16
CA GLY A 281 4.11 6.16 -11.99
C GLY A 281 4.33 5.81 -13.46
N LEU A 282 5.48 6.20 -14.02
CA LEU A 282 5.85 5.86 -15.40
C LEU A 282 6.03 4.35 -15.61
N ALA A 283 6.59 3.62 -14.63
CA ALA A 283 6.71 2.17 -14.68
C ALA A 283 5.33 1.48 -14.67
N LEU A 284 4.39 1.99 -13.86
CA LEU A 284 3.02 1.48 -13.80
C LEU A 284 2.23 1.77 -15.09
N ASP A 285 2.52 2.90 -15.75
CA ASP A 285 1.96 3.26 -17.06
C ASP A 285 2.60 2.48 -18.23
N GLY A 286 3.62 1.64 -17.98
CA GLY A 286 4.30 0.83 -18.99
C GLY A 286 5.33 1.59 -19.84
N VAL A 287 5.75 2.78 -19.41
CA VAL A 287 6.80 3.58 -20.10
C VAL A 287 8.17 2.93 -19.95
N PHE A 288 8.38 2.21 -18.84
CA PHE A 288 9.58 1.42 -18.60
C PHE A 288 9.29 -0.08 -18.77
N GLY A 289 10.35 -0.87 -18.94
CA GLY A 289 10.22 -2.33 -19.05
C GLY A 289 9.63 -2.97 -17.78
N ASP A 290 9.35 -4.27 -17.86
CA ASP A 290 8.67 -5.04 -16.80
C ASP A 290 9.56 -5.37 -15.57
N ASP A 291 10.71 -4.73 -15.40
CA ASP A 291 11.55 -4.96 -14.21
C ASP A 291 10.81 -4.49 -12.96
N PRO A 292 10.69 -5.32 -11.91
CA PRO A 292 10.09 -4.89 -10.63
C PRO A 292 10.83 -3.73 -9.96
N VAL A 293 12.09 -3.45 -10.35
CA VAL A 293 12.88 -2.34 -9.80
C VAL A 293 13.22 -1.35 -10.90
N THR A 294 12.69 -0.13 -10.80
CA THR A 294 13.05 0.99 -11.70
C THR A 294 14.06 1.91 -11.02
N LEU A 295 15.22 2.11 -11.64
CA LEU A 295 16.24 3.04 -11.14
C LEU A 295 16.10 4.40 -11.82
N CYS A 296 16.01 5.48 -11.04
CA CYS A 296 15.95 6.84 -11.59
C CYS A 296 17.24 7.21 -12.33
N GLU A 297 18.40 6.73 -11.86
CA GLU A 297 19.71 6.99 -12.47
C GLU A 297 19.79 6.53 -13.93
N ASP A 298 19.11 5.43 -14.27
CA ASP A 298 19.04 4.88 -15.62
C ASP A 298 18.02 5.62 -16.50
N ASN A 299 17.13 6.42 -15.90
CA ASN A 299 15.93 6.97 -16.56
C ASN A 299 15.81 8.50 -16.45
N LEU A 300 16.92 9.21 -16.24
CA LEU A 300 16.91 10.67 -16.05
C LEU A 300 16.25 11.46 -17.20
N VAL A 301 16.50 11.07 -18.44
CA VAL A 301 15.95 11.77 -19.62
C VAL A 301 14.43 11.59 -19.72
N PRO A 302 13.87 10.36 -19.70
CA PRO A 302 12.42 10.17 -19.61
C PRO A 302 11.77 10.91 -18.43
N LEU A 303 12.39 10.88 -17.24
CA LEU A 303 11.89 11.56 -16.05
C LEU A 303 11.84 13.08 -16.23
N TRP A 304 12.89 13.66 -16.79
CA TRP A 304 12.94 15.10 -17.09
C TRP A 304 11.90 15.50 -18.14
N LEU A 305 11.84 14.77 -19.26
CA LEU A 305 10.92 15.03 -20.36
C LEU A 305 9.45 14.93 -19.94
N LEU A 306 9.15 14.00 -19.05
CA LEU A 306 7.79 13.73 -18.57
C LEU A 306 7.53 14.38 -17.20
N SER A 307 8.35 15.35 -16.78
CA SER A 307 8.12 16.09 -15.53
C SER A 307 6.84 16.94 -15.55
N ASP A 308 6.49 17.50 -16.71
CA ASP A 308 5.22 18.19 -16.98
C ASP A 308 4.54 17.60 -18.22
N PRO A 309 3.68 16.58 -18.05
CA PRO A 309 2.98 15.92 -19.16
C PRO A 309 2.11 16.86 -20.00
N ALA A 310 1.55 17.89 -19.38
CA ALA A 310 0.67 18.84 -20.07
C ALA A 310 1.48 19.77 -20.97
N LEU A 311 2.58 20.32 -20.46
CA LEU A 311 3.47 21.19 -21.23
C LEU A 311 4.15 20.43 -22.37
N VAL A 312 4.63 19.21 -22.10
CA VAL A 312 5.31 18.42 -23.14
C VAL A 312 4.33 18.02 -24.26
N GLU A 313 3.05 17.81 -23.94
CA GLU A 313 2.02 17.56 -24.96
C GLU A 313 1.73 18.81 -25.80
N GLN A 314 1.72 20.00 -25.21
CA GLN A 314 1.61 21.26 -25.96
C GLN A 314 2.81 21.47 -26.89
N LEU A 315 4.02 21.15 -26.42
CA LEU A 315 5.23 21.18 -27.25
C LEU A 315 5.10 20.20 -28.43
N ALA A 316 4.69 18.96 -28.16
CA ALA A 316 4.51 17.93 -29.18
C ALA A 316 3.47 18.36 -30.22
N ARG A 317 2.31 18.88 -29.79
CA ARG A 317 1.27 19.41 -30.70
C ARG A 317 1.79 20.58 -31.53
N ARG A 318 2.50 21.52 -30.91
CA ARG A 318 3.03 22.71 -31.62
C ARG A 318 4.09 22.35 -32.65
N ARG A 319 4.97 21.39 -32.35
CA ARG A 319 6.08 21.01 -33.24
C ARG A 319 5.64 19.97 -34.27
N LEU A 320 4.91 18.94 -33.87
CA LEU A 320 4.51 17.84 -34.76
C LEU A 320 3.16 18.07 -35.46
N GLY A 321 2.36 19.07 -35.05
CA GLY A 321 1.06 19.39 -35.65
C GLY A 321 1.13 19.79 -37.13
N LEU A 322 2.31 20.11 -37.65
CA LEU A 322 2.55 20.28 -39.09
C LEU A 322 2.24 19.00 -39.90
N LEU A 323 2.17 17.85 -39.23
CA LEU A 323 1.83 16.55 -39.81
C LEU A 323 0.32 16.26 -39.78
N ASP A 324 -0.51 17.06 -39.10
CA ASP A 324 -1.94 16.75 -38.85
C ASP A 324 -2.77 16.55 -40.12
N GLY A 325 -2.36 17.14 -41.25
CA GLY A 325 -3.02 16.96 -42.54
C GLY A 325 -2.67 15.65 -43.27
N MET A 326 -1.82 14.80 -42.69
CA MET A 326 -1.35 13.55 -43.29
C MET A 326 -2.09 12.32 -42.71
N THR A 327 -2.09 11.22 -43.46
CA THR A 327 -2.63 9.95 -42.95
C THR A 327 -1.75 9.39 -41.82
N PRO A 328 -2.30 8.62 -40.84
CA PRO A 328 -1.52 8.09 -39.72
C PRO A 328 -0.25 7.34 -40.14
N GLY A 329 -0.34 6.44 -41.14
CA GLY A 329 0.84 5.73 -41.65
C GLY A 329 1.84 6.62 -42.40
N GLN A 330 1.44 7.78 -42.91
CA GLN A 330 2.41 8.77 -43.43
C GLN A 330 3.11 9.50 -42.29
N GLN A 331 2.38 9.91 -41.25
CA GLN A 331 2.96 10.57 -40.08
C GLN A 331 4.02 9.68 -39.45
N GLU A 332 3.67 8.43 -39.12
CA GLU A 332 4.56 7.43 -38.51
C GLU A 332 5.87 7.24 -39.29
N ARG A 333 5.79 7.05 -40.60
CA ARG A 333 6.97 6.86 -41.45
C ARG A 333 7.86 8.10 -41.53
N LEU A 334 7.28 9.30 -41.50
CA LEU A 334 8.05 10.54 -41.53
C LEU A 334 8.66 10.85 -40.16
N THR A 335 7.95 10.61 -39.06
CA THR A 335 8.47 10.77 -37.70
C THR A 335 9.60 9.77 -37.42
N GLU A 336 9.46 8.52 -37.87
CA GLU A 336 10.51 7.50 -37.81
C GLU A 336 11.79 7.97 -38.54
N THR A 337 11.66 8.39 -39.79
CA THR A 337 12.81 8.88 -40.57
C THR A 337 13.41 10.17 -40.00
N LEU A 338 12.58 11.10 -39.54
CA LEU A 338 13.04 12.34 -38.92
C LEU A 338 13.79 12.08 -37.62
N ARG A 339 13.30 11.15 -36.78
CA ARG A 339 13.98 10.73 -35.54
C ARG A 339 15.35 10.13 -35.85
N THR A 340 15.44 9.18 -36.78
CA THR A 340 16.71 8.57 -37.18
C THR A 340 17.68 9.60 -37.71
N TRP A 341 17.21 10.55 -38.53
CA TRP A 341 18.04 11.63 -39.04
C TRP A 341 18.55 12.58 -37.95
N LEU A 342 17.71 12.93 -36.96
CA LEU A 342 18.10 13.80 -35.84
C LEU A 342 19.17 13.16 -34.95
N VAL A 343 19.04 11.85 -34.69
CA VAL A 343 19.98 11.08 -33.87
C VAL A 343 21.30 10.84 -34.60
N THR A 344 21.25 10.38 -35.84
CA THR A 344 22.45 9.95 -36.57
C THR A 344 23.15 11.09 -37.30
N ARG A 345 22.42 12.14 -37.68
CA ARG A 345 22.85 13.16 -38.68
C ARG A 345 23.40 12.53 -39.97
N GLY A 346 22.99 11.31 -40.25
CA GLY A 346 23.58 10.48 -41.29
C GLY A 346 23.10 10.81 -42.69
N THR A 347 23.85 10.34 -43.67
CA THR A 347 23.48 10.28 -45.08
C THR A 347 22.25 9.37 -45.29
N ALA A 348 21.62 9.51 -46.46
CA ALA A 348 20.48 8.66 -46.80
C ALA A 348 20.81 7.16 -46.84
N ALA A 349 22.08 6.77 -46.99
CA ALA A 349 22.51 5.38 -46.94
C ALA A 349 22.54 4.85 -45.50
N GLU A 350 23.11 5.63 -44.57
CA GLU A 350 23.18 5.28 -43.14
C GLU A 350 21.79 5.20 -42.51
N ILE A 351 20.89 6.14 -42.84
CA ILE A 351 19.50 6.10 -42.37
C ILE A 351 18.74 4.93 -42.97
N ALA A 352 19.02 4.58 -44.23
CA ALA A 352 18.37 3.45 -44.91
C ALA A 352 18.78 2.11 -44.29
N GLU A 353 20.05 1.98 -43.91
CA GLU A 353 20.57 0.84 -43.16
C GLU A 353 19.92 0.74 -41.79
N ALA A 354 19.88 1.84 -41.03
CA ALA A 354 19.26 1.89 -39.70
C ALA A 354 17.75 1.58 -39.70
N LEU A 355 17.04 1.94 -40.78
CA LEU A 355 15.60 1.71 -40.93
C LEU A 355 15.27 0.45 -41.74
N HIS A 356 16.27 -0.29 -42.23
CA HIS A 356 16.09 -1.45 -43.12
C HIS A 356 15.20 -1.17 -44.35
N ILE A 357 15.36 0.00 -44.97
CA ILE A 357 14.62 0.41 -46.18
C ILE A 357 15.57 0.82 -47.32
N HIS A 358 15.03 1.01 -48.52
CA HIS A 358 15.84 1.44 -49.66
C HIS A 358 16.30 2.92 -49.54
N PRO A 359 17.56 3.29 -49.87
CA PRO A 359 18.05 4.68 -49.81
C PRO A 359 17.22 5.70 -50.60
N GLN A 360 16.60 5.30 -51.72
CA GLN A 360 15.68 6.20 -52.44
C GLN A 360 14.41 6.51 -51.65
N THR A 361 13.92 5.57 -50.84
CA THR A 361 12.77 5.79 -49.95
C THR A 361 13.12 6.81 -48.87
N VAL A 362 14.33 6.73 -48.29
CA VAL A 362 14.82 7.75 -47.34
C VAL A 362 14.90 9.11 -48.00
N ARG A 363 15.53 9.23 -49.19
CA ARG A 363 15.60 10.52 -49.92
C ARG A 363 14.22 11.11 -50.19
N TYR A 364 13.25 10.27 -50.56
CA TYR A 364 11.87 10.69 -50.76
C TYR A 364 11.24 11.22 -49.46
N ARG A 365 11.38 10.47 -48.35
CA ARG A 365 10.87 10.87 -47.03
C ARG A 365 11.55 12.16 -46.54
N MET A 366 12.87 12.28 -46.67
CA MET A 366 13.64 13.48 -46.30
C MET A 366 13.22 14.72 -47.09
N ARG A 367 13.01 14.60 -48.40
CA ARG A 367 12.47 15.72 -49.21
C ARG A 367 11.09 16.16 -48.71
N LYS A 368 10.24 15.22 -48.28
CA LYS A 368 8.93 15.53 -47.72
C LYS A 368 9.02 16.18 -46.34
N ILE A 369 9.97 15.73 -45.52
CA ILE A 369 10.32 16.34 -44.22
C ILE A 369 10.79 17.77 -44.44
N GLU A 370 11.72 18.03 -45.36
CA GLU A 370 12.21 19.38 -45.69
C GLU A 370 11.08 20.30 -46.19
N GLN A 371 10.16 19.78 -47.02
CA GLN A 371 8.99 20.53 -47.46
C GLN A 371 8.05 20.92 -46.31
N THR A 372 7.99 20.11 -45.25
CA THR A 372 7.04 20.27 -44.14
C THR A 372 7.66 21.08 -42.99
N PHE A 373 8.91 20.79 -42.65
CA PHE A 373 9.62 21.32 -41.48
C PHE A 373 10.81 22.23 -41.84
N GLY A 374 11.15 22.47 -43.10
CA GLY A 374 12.43 23.08 -43.51
C GLY A 374 12.85 24.29 -42.68
N LYS A 375 11.95 25.27 -42.50
CA LYS A 375 12.23 26.47 -41.66
C LYS A 375 12.48 26.14 -40.18
N GLU A 376 11.76 25.16 -39.64
CA GLU A 376 11.91 24.71 -38.25
C GLU A 376 13.19 23.87 -38.06
N LEU A 377 13.66 23.16 -39.09
CA LEU A 377 14.91 22.39 -39.03
C LEU A 377 16.16 23.25 -39.13
N ASP A 378 16.04 24.43 -39.78
CA ASP A 378 17.09 25.43 -39.87
C ASP A 378 17.26 26.22 -38.56
N ASP A 379 16.20 26.38 -37.77
CA ASP A 379 16.24 27.01 -36.45
C ASP A 379 16.71 26.01 -35.36
N PRO A 380 17.84 26.25 -34.67
CA PRO A 380 18.35 25.37 -33.63
C PRO A 380 17.36 25.08 -32.50
N GLU A 381 16.58 26.08 -32.09
CA GLU A 381 15.62 25.97 -30.98
C GLU A 381 14.40 25.13 -31.39
N ALA A 382 13.83 25.41 -32.56
CA ALA A 382 12.75 24.60 -33.12
C ALA A 382 13.18 23.14 -33.35
N ARG A 383 14.38 22.92 -33.90
CA ARG A 383 14.92 21.59 -34.12
C ARG A 383 15.07 20.79 -32.82
N PHE A 384 15.57 21.42 -31.75
CA PHE A 384 15.63 20.77 -30.43
C PHE A 384 14.24 20.44 -29.89
N GLY A 385 13.28 21.35 -30.03
CA GLY A 385 11.88 21.10 -29.66
C GLY A 385 11.23 19.95 -30.43
N ILE A 386 11.53 19.80 -31.73
CA ILE A 386 11.11 18.65 -32.54
C ILE A 386 11.72 17.36 -32.03
N GLU A 387 13.02 17.35 -31.71
CA GLU A 387 13.70 16.18 -31.16
C GLU A 387 13.07 15.73 -29.84
N VAL A 388 12.81 16.68 -28.93
CA VAL A 388 12.10 16.42 -27.67
C VAL A 388 10.72 15.82 -27.93
N ALA A 389 9.92 16.42 -28.82
CA ALA A 389 8.59 15.94 -29.15
C ALA A 389 8.60 14.49 -29.70
N LEU A 390 9.57 14.17 -30.56
CA LEU A 390 9.72 12.83 -31.13
C LEU A 390 10.17 11.77 -30.11
N ARG A 391 10.97 12.15 -29.12
CA ARG A 391 11.37 11.28 -28.00
C ARG A 391 10.18 10.99 -27.09
N VAL A 392 9.38 12.00 -26.78
CA VAL A 392 8.17 11.86 -25.94
C VAL A 392 7.12 10.97 -26.61
N ALA A 393 6.95 11.11 -27.92
CA ALA A 393 6.06 10.25 -28.70
C ALA A 393 6.54 8.79 -28.81
N ASP A 394 7.81 8.50 -28.47
CA ASP A 394 8.35 7.14 -28.44
C ASP A 394 8.19 6.45 -27.08
N LEU A 395 8.07 7.25 -26.01
CA LEU A 395 7.90 6.79 -24.64
C LEU A 395 6.43 6.45 -24.31
N ARG A 396 5.50 6.66 -25.26
CA ARG A 396 4.06 6.41 -25.15
C ARG A 396 3.67 5.42 -26.23
#